data_AF-A0A527VRA8-F1
#
_entry.id   AF-A0A527VRA8-F1
#
_cell.length_a   1.000
_cell.length_b   1.000
_cell.length_c   1.000
_cell.angle_alpha   90.00
_cell.angle_beta   90.00
_cell.angle_gamma   90.00
#
_symmetry.space_group_name_H-M   'P 1'
#
loop_
_entity.id
_entity.type
_entity.pdbx_description
1 polymer ?
#
loop_
_entity_poly.entity_id
_entity_poly.type
_entity_poly.pdbx_seq_one_letter_code
_entity_poly.pdbx_strand_id
1 'polypeptide(L)'
;MPRAVTGHQAIESRPGASPPCGLSEAEAQARLLAEGPNELPRSGRRTPLRIAVEVMREPMLALLLGGGAVYLLLGDLQEALILLCFATLSIAITIVQEARTERVLEALRDLTSPR
;
A
#
# COMPACT_ATOMS: atom_id res chain seq x y z
N MET A 1 20.42 -41.31 13.65
CA MET A 1 20.47 -40.22 14.64
C MET A 1 20.31 -38.88 13.92
N PRO A 2 19.18 -38.17 14.05
CA PRO A 2 18.96 -36.86 13.43
C PRO A 2 19.46 -35.72 14.33
N ARG A 3 20.21 -34.78 13.74
CA ARG A 3 20.71 -33.57 14.42
C ARG A 3 19.60 -32.53 14.54
N ALA A 4 19.33 -32.13 15.78
CA ALA A 4 18.39 -31.08 16.14
C ALA A 4 18.85 -29.71 15.60
N VAL A 5 17.90 -29.00 15.00
CA VAL A 5 17.98 -27.60 14.57
C VAL A 5 18.25 -26.72 15.79
N THR A 6 19.48 -26.23 15.96
CA THR A 6 19.83 -25.19 16.93
C THR A 6 19.94 -23.86 16.18
N GLY A 7 18.79 -23.24 15.89
CA GLY A 7 18.68 -21.93 15.24
C GLY A 7 18.20 -20.84 16.20
N HIS A 8 18.68 -20.82 17.45
CA HIS A 8 18.29 -19.85 18.49
C HIS A 8 19.41 -18.84 18.84
N GLN A 9 20.43 -18.65 17.98
CA GLN A 9 21.59 -17.79 18.30
C GLN A 9 21.75 -16.53 17.42
N ALA A 10 20.68 -16.02 16.82
CA ALA A 10 20.72 -14.76 16.06
C ALA A 10 19.94 -13.62 16.73
N ILE A 11 20.03 -13.49 18.06
CA ILE A 11 19.77 -12.19 18.71
C ILE A 11 21.13 -11.61 19.04
N GLU A 12 21.81 -11.18 17.97
CA GLU A 12 23.03 -10.40 18.07
C GLU A 12 22.69 -9.11 18.82
N SER A 13 23.32 -8.99 19.98
CA SER A 13 23.23 -7.90 20.94
C SER A 13 23.37 -6.54 20.26
N ARG A 14 22.22 -5.91 19.97
CA ARG A 14 22.17 -4.47 19.73
C ARG A 14 22.74 -3.77 20.97
N PRO A 15 23.80 -2.97 20.84
CA PRO A 15 24.28 -2.14 21.94
C PRO A 15 23.19 -1.09 22.23
N GLY A 16 22.40 -1.33 23.28
CA GLY A 16 21.27 -0.47 23.65
C GLY A 16 20.03 -1.19 24.19
N ALA A 17 20.05 -2.52 24.36
CA ALA A 17 18.99 -3.21 25.11
C ALA A 17 19.11 -2.89 26.60
N SER A 18 18.39 -1.85 27.03
CA SER A 18 18.26 -1.43 28.43
C SER A 18 17.71 -2.58 29.30
N PRO A 19 18.04 -2.62 30.61
CA PRO A 19 17.52 -3.60 31.57
C PRO A 19 15.97 -3.57 31.61
N PRO A 20 15.28 -4.48 32.34
CA PRO A 20 13.80 -4.48 32.44
C PRO A 20 13.17 -3.19 33.01
N CYS A 21 13.96 -2.15 33.32
CA CYS A 21 13.50 -0.80 33.56
C CYS A 21 13.55 -0.01 32.23
N GLY A 22 12.42 0.54 31.80
CA GLY A 22 12.27 1.27 30.53
C GLY A 22 13.24 2.45 30.35
N LEU A 23 13.17 3.10 29.18
CA LEU A 23 14.06 4.20 28.80
C LEU A 23 13.97 5.38 29.78
N SER A 24 15.09 6.05 30.00
CA SER A 24 15.10 7.35 30.69
C SER A 24 14.43 8.42 29.81
N GLU A 25 13.82 9.43 30.44
CA GLU A 25 13.11 10.50 29.72
C GLU A 25 14.05 11.27 28.76
N ALA A 26 15.31 11.47 29.15
CA ALA A 26 16.32 12.09 28.31
C ALA A 26 16.65 11.24 27.06
N GLU A 27 16.76 9.92 27.20
CA GLU A 27 16.98 9.02 26.05
C GLU A 27 15.74 8.92 25.16
N ALA A 28 14.55 8.90 25.75
CA ALA A 28 13.29 8.90 24.99
C ALA A 28 13.16 10.18 24.15
N GLN A 29 13.47 11.34 24.72
CA GLN A 29 13.40 12.62 24.02
C GLN A 29 14.49 12.76 22.95
N ALA A 30 15.71 12.28 23.23
CA ALA A 30 16.78 12.23 22.23
C ALA A 30 16.40 11.35 21.03
N ARG A 31 15.78 10.19 21.28
CA ARG A 31 15.30 9.30 20.20
C ARG A 31 14.12 9.90 19.44
N LEU A 32 13.16 10.52 20.12
CA LEU A 32 12.03 11.19 19.47
C LEU A 32 12.48 12.33 18.54
N LEU A 33 13.51 13.09 18.94
CA LEU A 33 14.08 14.14 18.11
C LEU A 33 14.87 13.59 16.91
N ALA A 34 15.55 12.46 17.09
CA ALA A 34 16.37 11.84 16.04
C ALA A 34 15.53 11.05 15.01
N GLU A 35 14.53 10.30 15.48
CA GLU A 35 13.73 9.37 14.66
C GLU A 35 12.38 9.96 14.26
N GLY A 36 11.92 11.00 14.96
CA GLY A 36 10.59 11.58 14.78
C GLY A 36 9.50 10.76 15.47
N PRO A 37 8.25 11.26 15.46
CA PRO A 37 7.12 10.53 16.00
C PRO A 37 6.84 9.27 15.18
N ASN A 38 6.57 8.15 15.86
CA ASN A 38 6.22 6.87 15.23
C ASN A 38 4.76 6.87 14.76
N GLU A 39 4.42 7.78 13.84
CA GLU A 39 3.10 7.91 13.23
C GLU A 39 3.17 7.55 11.74
N LEU A 40 2.17 6.78 11.26
CA LEU A 40 2.06 6.50 9.83
C LEU A 40 1.72 7.80 9.07
N PRO A 41 2.37 8.08 7.92
CA PRO A 41 2.09 9.27 7.13
C PRO A 41 0.60 9.37 6.77
N ARG A 42 -0.03 10.51 7.06
CA ARG A 42 -1.37 10.82 6.58
C ARG A 42 -1.29 11.16 5.09
N SER A 43 -1.24 10.15 4.22
CA SER A 43 -1.54 10.35 2.81
C SER A 43 -2.95 10.98 2.75
N GLY A 44 -3.05 12.21 2.23
CA GLY A 44 -4.34 12.86 2.05
C GLY A 44 -5.29 11.91 1.32
N ARG A 45 -6.49 11.69 1.90
CA ARG A 45 -7.47 10.70 1.44
C ARG A 45 -7.51 10.63 -0.09
N ARG A 46 -7.11 9.50 -0.67
CA ARG A 46 -7.16 9.34 -2.12
C ARG A 46 -8.62 9.20 -2.52
N THR A 47 -9.16 10.21 -3.18
CA THR A 47 -10.56 10.17 -3.62
C THR A 47 -10.70 9.18 -4.78
N PRO A 48 -11.85 8.47 -4.91
CA PRO A 48 -12.08 7.52 -6.00
C PRO A 48 -11.92 8.16 -7.38
N LEU A 49 -12.29 9.43 -7.51
CA LEU A 49 -12.13 10.19 -8.75
C LEU A 49 -10.64 10.44 -9.08
N ARG A 50 -9.80 10.70 -8.08
CA ARG A 50 -8.35 10.85 -8.28
C ARG A 50 -7.71 9.54 -8.74
N ILE A 51 -8.11 8.42 -8.12
CA ILE A 51 -7.63 7.09 -8.49
C ILE A 51 -8.03 6.77 -9.94
N ALA A 52 -9.27 7.05 -10.33
CA ALA A 52 -9.72 6.83 -11.70
C ALA A 52 -8.87 7.62 -12.73
N VAL A 53 -8.59 8.90 -12.46
CA VAL A 53 -7.74 9.74 -13.33
C VAL A 53 -6.30 9.23 -13.38
N GLU A 54 -5.78 8.70 -12.27
CA GLU A 54 -4.44 8.13 -12.19
C GLU A 54 -4.34 6.84 -13.02
N VAL A 55 -5.33 5.94 -12.91
CA VAL A 55 -5.41 4.71 -13.72
C VAL A 55 -5.57 5.04 -15.21
N MET A 56 -6.29 6.10 -15.56
CA MET A 56 -6.39 6.56 -16.96
C MET A 56 -5.06 6.99 -17.57
N ARG A 57 -4.07 7.35 -16.75
CA ARG A 57 -2.73 7.72 -17.20
C ARG A 57 -1.77 6.54 -17.30
N GLU A 58 -2.18 5.36 -16.85
CA GLU A 58 -1.35 4.17 -16.95
C GLU A 58 -1.21 3.73 -18.41
N PRO A 59 0.01 3.47 -18.89
CA PRO A 59 0.26 3.15 -20.30
C PRO A 59 -0.50 1.91 -20.77
N MET A 60 -0.74 0.95 -19.88
CA MET A 60 -1.50 -0.26 -20.19
C MET A 60 -2.99 0.04 -20.44
N LEU A 61 -3.63 0.88 -19.62
CA LEU A 61 -5.03 1.28 -19.86
C LEU A 61 -5.13 2.17 -21.10
N ALA A 62 -4.19 3.09 -21.30
CA ALA A 62 -4.14 3.93 -22.49
C ALA A 62 -4.03 3.09 -23.77
N LEU A 63 -3.24 2.02 -23.75
CA LEU A 63 -3.14 1.07 -24.86
C LEU A 63 -4.47 0.33 -25.09
N LEU A 64 -5.14 -0.10 -24.02
CA LEU A 64 -6.44 -0.76 -24.11
C LEU A 64 -7.53 0.15 -24.70
N LEU A 65 -7.57 1.41 -24.24
CA LEU A 65 -8.48 2.43 -24.80
C LEU A 65 -8.14 2.74 -26.27
N GLY A 66 -6.84 2.82 -26.60
CA GLY A 66 -6.37 2.98 -27.97
C GLY A 66 -6.80 1.82 -28.88
N GLY A 67 -6.66 0.58 -28.40
CA GLY A 67 -7.16 -0.61 -29.10
C GLY A 67 -8.66 -0.57 -29.31
N GLY A 68 -9.43 -0.19 -28.28
CA GLY A 68 -10.88 -0.02 -28.39
C GLY A 68 -11.26 1.03 -29.43
N ALA A 69 -10.55 2.16 -29.48
CA ALA A 69 -10.75 3.19 -30.50
C ALA A 69 -10.43 2.68 -31.92
N VAL A 70 -9.37 1.87 -32.09
CA VAL A 70 -9.04 1.24 -33.38
C VAL A 70 -10.15 0.28 -33.83
N TYR A 71 -10.69 -0.53 -32.94
CA TYR A 71 -11.83 -1.42 -33.27
C TYR A 71 -13.09 -0.64 -33.66
N LEU A 72 -13.38 0.46 -32.94
CA LEU A 72 -14.45 1.40 -33.31
C LEU A 72 -14.25 1.98 -34.71
N LEU A 73 -13.02 2.35 -35.08
CA LEU A 73 -12.68 2.82 -36.43
C LEU A 73 -12.82 1.74 -37.50
N LEU A 74 -12.56 0.48 -37.16
CA LEU A 74 -12.80 -0.68 -38.02
C LEU A 74 -14.29 -1.02 -38.16
N GLY A 75 -15.15 -0.43 -37.33
CA GLY A 75 -16.60 -0.72 -37.30
C GLY A 75 -16.95 -1.95 -36.47
N ASP A 76 -16.01 -2.50 -35.72
CA ASP A 76 -16.22 -3.67 -34.88
C ASP A 76 -16.62 -3.26 -33.46
N LEU A 77 -17.94 -3.08 -33.27
CA LEU A 77 -18.51 -2.65 -32.00
C LEU A 77 -18.41 -3.71 -30.91
N GLN A 78 -18.43 -4.99 -31.27
CA GLN A 78 -18.43 -6.07 -30.30
C GLN A 78 -17.06 -6.11 -29.58
N GLU A 79 -15.98 -6.05 -30.36
CA GLU A 79 -14.62 -6.07 -29.86
C GLU A 79 -14.34 -4.80 -29.05
N ALA A 80 -14.74 -3.63 -29.56
CA ALA A 80 -14.62 -2.37 -28.84
C ALA A 80 -15.34 -2.39 -27.47
N LEU A 81 -16.55 -2.95 -27.41
CA LEU A 81 -17.32 -3.09 -26.16
C LEU A 81 -16.66 -4.03 -25.16
N ILE A 82 -16.09 -5.14 -25.64
CA ILE A 82 -15.33 -6.07 -24.78
C ILE A 82 -14.15 -5.34 -24.15
N LEU A 83 -13.35 -4.61 -24.95
CA LEU A 83 -12.20 -3.84 -24.42
C LEU A 83 -12.64 -2.77 -23.41
N LEU A 84 -13.73 -2.03 -23.70
CA LEU A 84 -14.23 -0.99 -22.81
C LEU A 84 -14.76 -1.59 -21.48
N CYS A 85 -15.40 -2.75 -21.55
CA CYS A 85 -15.85 -3.49 -20.38
C CYS A 85 -14.65 -3.89 -19.49
N PHE A 86 -13.60 -4.45 -20.08
CA PHE A 86 -12.36 -4.80 -19.36
C PHE A 86 -11.69 -3.56 -18.75
N ALA A 87 -11.60 -2.46 -19.49
CA ALA A 87 -11.04 -1.20 -18.97
C ALA A 87 -11.82 -0.71 -17.75
N THR A 88 -13.16 -0.72 -17.84
CA THR A 88 -14.05 -0.31 -16.73
C THR A 88 -13.90 -1.22 -15.52
N LEU A 89 -13.88 -2.54 -15.74
CA LEU A 89 -13.67 -3.52 -14.69
C LEU A 89 -12.32 -3.32 -14.00
N SER A 90 -11.26 -3.07 -14.78
CA SER A 90 -9.93 -2.82 -14.23
C SER A 90 -9.92 -1.59 -13.31
N ILE A 91 -10.50 -0.47 -13.74
CA ILE A 91 -10.60 0.74 -12.91
C ILE A 91 -11.38 0.45 -11.63
N ALA A 92 -12.51 -0.26 -11.73
CA ALA A 92 -13.34 -0.61 -10.58
C ALA A 92 -12.56 -1.47 -9.57
N ILE A 93 -11.82 -2.47 -10.05
CA ILE A 93 -10.96 -3.31 -9.22
C ILE A 93 -9.92 -2.44 -8.50
N THR A 94 -9.22 -1.55 -9.21
CA THR A 94 -8.20 -0.68 -8.60
C THR A 94 -8.78 0.20 -7.50
N ILE A 95 -9.95 0.79 -7.72
CA ILE A 95 -10.62 1.62 -6.70
C ILE A 95 -10.97 0.79 -5.45
N VAL A 96 -11.51 -0.42 -5.64
CA VAL A 96 -11.86 -1.32 -4.52
C VAL A 96 -10.61 -1.78 -3.77
N GLN A 97 -9.53 -2.09 -4.47
CA GLN A 97 -8.25 -2.49 -3.88
C GLN A 97 -7.64 -1.36 -3.04
N GLU A 98 -7.67 -0.12 -3.54
CA GLU A 98 -7.17 1.03 -2.81
C GLU A 98 -8.01 1.28 -1.55
N ALA A 99 -9.34 1.28 -1.68
CA ALA A 99 -10.24 1.48 -0.54
C ALA A 99 -10.07 0.39 0.53
N ARG A 100 -9.79 -0.86 0.13
CA ARG A 100 -9.49 -1.94 1.07
C ARG A 100 -8.16 -1.71 1.78
N THR A 101 -7.13 -1.26 1.05
CA THR A 101 -5.80 -0.98 1.60
C THR A 101 -5.85 0.17 2.61
N GLU A 102 -6.55 1.26 2.29
CA GLU A 102 -6.74 2.39 3.22
C GLU A 102 -7.42 1.94 4.52
N ARG A 103 -8.47 1.09 4.44
CA ARG A 103 -9.14 0.57 5.65
C ARG A 103 -8.23 -0.30 6.52
N VAL A 104 -7.37 -1.12 5.91
CA VAL A 104 -6.42 -1.95 6.65
C VAL A 104 -5.38 -1.08 7.35
N LEU A 105 -4.87 -0.05 6.67
CA LEU A 105 -3.95 0.92 7.26
C LEU A 105 -4.60 1.71 8.41
N GLU A 106 -5.86 2.10 8.25
CA GLU A 106 -6.61 2.81 9.30
C GLU A 106 -6.81 1.91 10.53
N ALA A 107 -7.19 0.64 10.35
CA ALA A 107 -7.33 -0.32 11.45
C ALA A 107 -5.98 -0.59 12.15
N LEU A 108 -4.87 -0.70 11.41
CA LEU A 108 -3.54 -0.84 12.02
C LEU A 108 -3.16 0.38 12.84
N ARG A 109 -3.45 1.60 12.34
CA ARG A 109 -3.19 2.84 13.07
C ARG A 109 -3.99 2.91 14.38
N ASP A 110 -5.25 2.48 14.35
CA ASP A 110 -6.10 2.46 15.55
C ASP A 110 -5.57 1.47 16.61
N LEU A 111 -4.90 0.38 16.20
CA LEU A 111 -4.26 -0.56 17.12
C LEU A 111 -2.94 -0.05 17.69
N THR A 112 -2.16 0.71 16.92
CA THR A 112 -0.84 1.25 17.34
C THR A 112 -0.92 2.57 18.08
N SER A 113 -2.09 3.19 18.12
CA SER A 113 -2.34 4.45 18.83
C SER A 113 -3.18 4.17 20.08
N PRO A 114 -2.62 3.61 21.17
CA PRO A 114 -3.35 3.52 22.42
C PRO A 114 -3.64 4.94 22.88
N ARG A 115 -4.91 5.22 23.18
CA ARG A 115 -5.26 6.41 23.96
C ARG A 115 -4.75 6.29 25.38
#